data_AF-A0A816CSF4-F1
#
_entry.id   AF-A0A816CSF4-F1
#
_cell.length_a   1.000
_cell.length_b   1.000
_cell.length_c   1.000
_cell.angle_alpha   90.00
_cell.angle_beta   90.00
_cell.angle_gamma   90.00
#
_symmetry.space_group_name_H-M   'P 1'
#
loop_
_entity.id
_entity.type
_entity.pdbx_description
1 polymer ?
#
loop_
_entity_poly.entity_id
_entity_poly.type
_entity_poly.pdbx_seq_one_letter_code
_entity_poly.pdbx_strand_id
1 'polypeptide(L)'
;MIPQTEGVLSIKKIRFVVQYNYFCYNGQYYHQVRGGAIGSPYIDDICITINWPTQHLSKQIDRWNKFDLNIKLKAEVSHSTNFLDLYIENKNDEVFTKVYHKSSYESYYLPFNSVHPMHMKKNIPFAMLIRTIQYCLTFEVYFYEREKLRMALLLNKYPGEFIEKQFSHVFQKT
;
A
#
# COMPACT_ATOMS: atom_id res chain seq x y z
N MET A 1 -17.45 5.94 31.84
CA MET A 1 -18.59 5.91 30.88
C MET A 1 -18.51 7.17 30.04
N ILE A 2 -17.93 7.05 28.84
CA ILE A 2 -18.02 8.05 27.77
C ILE A 2 -18.37 7.26 26.51
N PRO A 3 -19.58 7.38 25.96
CA PRO A 3 -19.87 6.94 24.61
C PRO A 3 -19.61 8.13 23.68
N GLN A 4 -18.72 7.98 22.69
CA GLN A 4 -18.89 8.58 21.37
C GLN A 4 -17.88 7.99 20.38
N THR A 5 -18.46 7.17 19.51
CA THR A 5 -17.97 6.68 18.23
C THR A 5 -17.47 7.80 17.32
N GLU A 6 -16.35 7.58 16.62
CA GLU A 6 -16.20 8.11 15.26
C GLU A 6 -15.18 7.31 14.43
N GLY A 7 -15.47 6.03 14.23
CA GLY A 7 -15.01 5.28 13.06
C GLY A 7 -16.03 5.40 11.93
N VAL A 8 -16.36 6.63 11.48
CA VAL A 8 -17.38 6.88 10.45
C VAL A 8 -16.78 7.68 9.30
N LEU A 9 -15.78 7.14 8.60
CA LEU A 9 -15.26 7.82 7.40
C LEU A 9 -15.18 6.95 6.14
N SER A 10 -15.27 5.62 6.24
CA SER A 10 -15.15 4.76 5.05
C SER A 10 -16.51 4.34 4.46
N ILE A 11 -17.49 3.95 5.29
CA ILE A 11 -18.76 3.37 4.81
C ILE A 11 -19.66 4.40 4.10
N LYS A 12 -19.72 5.65 4.60
CA LYS A 12 -20.51 6.71 3.95
C LYS A 12 -19.96 7.05 2.56
N LYS A 13 -18.63 7.05 2.40
CA LYS A 13 -17.97 7.30 1.11
C LYS A 13 -18.20 6.14 0.13
N ILE A 14 -18.13 4.89 0.61
CA ILE A 14 -18.45 3.71 -0.20
C ILE A 14 -19.90 3.74 -0.67
N ARG A 15 -20.84 4.00 0.24
CA ARG A 15 -22.25 4.12 -0.16
C ARG A 15 -22.46 5.22 -1.18
N PHE A 16 -21.83 6.38 -1.01
CA PHE A 16 -21.93 7.48 -1.96
C PHE A 16 -21.40 7.10 -3.35
N VAL A 17 -20.21 6.51 -3.44
CA VAL A 17 -19.58 6.19 -4.73
C VAL A 17 -20.24 4.98 -5.42
N VAL A 18 -20.80 4.00 -4.69
CA VAL A 18 -21.63 2.93 -5.30
C VAL A 18 -22.99 3.46 -5.72
N GLN A 19 -23.63 4.31 -4.91
CA GLN A 19 -25.00 4.75 -5.14
C GLN A 19 -25.09 5.88 -6.19
N TYR A 20 -24.09 6.76 -6.26
CA TYR A 20 -24.00 7.87 -7.21
C TYR A 20 -22.90 7.63 -8.26
N ASN A 21 -22.92 6.42 -8.85
CA ASN A 21 -21.98 6.01 -9.89
C ASN A 21 -22.51 6.37 -11.28
N TYR A 22 -22.09 7.51 -11.82
CA TYR A 22 -22.46 7.97 -13.17
C TYR A 22 -21.21 8.11 -14.05
N PHE A 23 -21.32 7.69 -15.31
CA PHE A 23 -20.30 7.95 -16.32
C PHE A 23 -20.92 8.60 -17.56
N CYS A 24 -20.13 9.39 -18.29
CA CYS A 24 -20.56 10.02 -19.54
C CYS A 24 -19.90 9.32 -20.72
N TYR A 25 -20.69 8.98 -21.73
CA TYR A 25 -20.22 8.41 -23.00
C TYR A 25 -21.02 9.02 -24.16
N ASN A 26 -20.33 9.55 -25.16
CA ASN A 26 -20.94 10.27 -26.30
C ASN A 26 -21.96 11.36 -25.90
N GLY A 27 -21.67 12.10 -24.83
CA GLY A 27 -22.54 13.17 -24.33
C GLY A 27 -23.80 12.70 -23.61
N GLN A 28 -23.97 11.39 -23.41
CA GLN A 28 -25.04 10.80 -22.62
C GLN A 28 -24.52 10.32 -21.27
N TYR A 29 -25.32 10.53 -20.22
CA TYR A 29 -25.02 10.09 -18.86
C TYR A 29 -25.65 8.73 -18.59
N TYR A 30 -24.86 7.81 -18.05
CA TYR A 30 -25.29 6.47 -17.68
C TYR A 30 -25.05 6.24 -16.20
N HIS A 31 -26.06 5.73 -15.51
CA HIS A 31 -25.95 5.29 -14.11
C HIS A 31 -25.58 3.81 -14.08
N GLN A 32 -24.48 3.48 -13.42
CA GLN A 32 -24.08 2.10 -13.25
C GLN A 32 -24.89 1.48 -12.10
N VAL A 33 -25.84 0.62 -12.46
CA VAL A 33 -26.79 0.00 -11.51
C VAL A 33 -26.13 -1.12 -10.68
N ARG A 34 -25.03 -1.71 -11.17
CA ARG A 34 -24.27 -2.78 -10.48
C ARG A 34 -22.76 -2.60 -10.66
N GLY A 35 -22.01 -2.70 -9.55
CA GLY A 35 -20.55 -2.53 -9.51
C GLY A 35 -20.09 -1.07 -9.32
N GLY A 36 -18.78 -0.90 -9.11
CA GLY A 36 -18.11 0.42 -9.10
C GLY A 36 -17.64 0.84 -10.49
N ALA A 37 -17.46 2.14 -10.72
CA ALA A 37 -16.88 2.64 -11.97
C ALA A 37 -15.49 2.03 -12.16
N ILE A 38 -15.11 1.68 -13.39
CA ILE A 38 -13.73 1.33 -13.70
C ILE A 38 -12.83 2.51 -13.29
N GLY A 39 -11.84 2.26 -12.43
CA GLY A 39 -10.97 3.29 -11.85
C GLY A 39 -11.54 4.00 -10.61
N SER A 40 -12.68 3.57 -10.08
CA SER A 40 -13.10 4.02 -8.74
C SER A 40 -12.05 3.57 -7.71
N PRO A 41 -11.62 4.45 -6.79
CA PRO A 41 -10.51 4.19 -5.86
C PRO A 41 -10.91 3.26 -4.71
N TYR A 42 -11.80 2.30 -4.98
CA TYR A 42 -12.03 1.20 -4.07
C TYR A 42 -10.78 0.34 -4.11
N ILE A 43 -9.90 0.60 -3.14
CA ILE A 43 -8.80 -0.26 -2.80
C ILE A 43 -9.46 -1.59 -2.39
N ASP A 44 -9.29 -2.61 -3.23
CA ASP A 44 -9.96 -3.92 -3.06
C ASP A 44 -9.60 -4.58 -1.72
N ASP A 45 -8.40 -4.30 -1.21
CA ASP A 45 -7.86 -4.86 0.01
C ASP A 45 -7.75 -3.79 1.13
N ILE A 46 -8.19 -4.12 2.33
CA ILE A 46 -8.05 -3.27 3.52
C ILE A 46 -7.23 -4.03 4.57
N CYS A 47 -6.15 -3.42 5.05
CA CYS A 47 -5.40 -3.92 6.20
C CYS A 47 -5.71 -3.05 7.44
N ILE A 48 -5.99 -3.70 8.57
CA ILE A 48 -6.30 -3.03 9.85
C ILE A 48 -5.52 -3.71 10.97
N THR A 49 -4.82 -2.92 11.77
CA THR A 49 -4.24 -3.35 13.04
C THR A 49 -5.17 -2.91 14.18
N ILE A 50 -5.51 -3.83 15.07
CA ILE A 50 -6.42 -3.58 16.21
C ILE A 50 -5.93 -4.30 17.46
N ASN A 51 -6.23 -3.72 18.61
CA ASN A 51 -5.93 -4.26 19.93
C ASN A 51 -7.16 -4.91 20.60
N TRP A 52 -8.12 -5.39 19.80
CA TRP A 52 -9.36 -5.98 20.31
C TRP A 52 -9.27 -7.51 20.42
N PRO A 53 -10.03 -8.11 21.35
CA PRO A 53 -10.19 -9.57 21.36
C PRO A 53 -10.82 -10.07 20.06
N THR A 54 -10.39 -11.24 19.59
CA THR A 54 -10.85 -11.84 18.32
C THR A 54 -12.37 -11.99 18.24
N GLN A 55 -13.04 -12.20 19.38
CA GLN A 55 -14.51 -12.30 19.46
C GLN A 55 -15.24 -10.98 19.14
N HIS A 56 -14.64 -9.84 19.48
CA HIS A 56 -15.21 -8.54 19.13
C HIS A 56 -15.01 -8.24 17.65
N LEU A 57 -13.85 -8.61 17.12
CA LEU A 57 -13.54 -8.50 15.70
C LEU A 57 -14.51 -9.31 14.83
N SER A 58 -14.76 -10.59 15.18
CA SER A 58 -15.68 -11.44 14.41
C SER A 58 -17.10 -10.87 14.37
N LYS A 59 -17.63 -10.42 15.53
CA LYS A 59 -18.93 -9.75 15.60
C LYS A 59 -18.98 -8.49 14.74
N GLN A 60 -17.89 -7.73 14.68
CA GLN A 60 -17.83 -6.52 13.88
C GLN A 60 -17.77 -6.83 12.37
N ILE A 61 -17.02 -7.85 11.96
CA ILE A 61 -16.99 -8.34 10.57
C ILE A 61 -18.38 -8.81 10.16
N ASP A 62 -19.08 -9.59 10.99
CA ASP A 62 -20.45 -10.03 10.72
C ASP A 62 -21.41 -8.85 10.55
N ARG A 63 -21.22 -7.79 11.35
CA ARG A 63 -21.99 -6.56 11.24
C ARG A 63 -21.72 -5.84 9.92
N TRP A 64 -20.46 -5.75 9.49
CA TRP A 64 -20.11 -5.16 8.20
C TRP A 64 -20.67 -5.99 7.03
N ASN A 65 -20.59 -7.32 7.12
CA ASN A 65 -21.15 -8.24 6.13
C ASN A 65 -22.68 -8.23 6.04
N LYS A 66 -23.38 -7.64 7.01
CA LYS A 66 -24.84 -7.41 6.94
C LYS A 66 -25.22 -6.11 6.25
N PHE A 67 -24.26 -5.21 5.98
CA PHE A 67 -24.56 -3.91 5.38
C PHE A 67 -25.01 -4.02 3.92
N ASP A 68 -24.42 -4.97 3.17
CA ASP A 68 -24.78 -5.24 1.79
C ASP A 68 -24.92 -6.76 1.56
N LEU A 69 -25.92 -7.15 0.78
CA LEU A 69 -26.16 -8.55 0.42
C LEU A 69 -25.18 -9.05 -0.65
N ASN A 70 -24.76 -8.16 -1.54
CA ASN A 70 -23.91 -8.46 -2.71
C ASN A 70 -22.41 -8.38 -2.39
N ILE A 71 -22.02 -7.58 -1.40
CA ILE A 71 -20.61 -7.40 -1.02
C ILE A 71 -20.37 -8.11 0.31
N LYS A 72 -19.55 -9.16 0.28
CA LYS A 72 -19.07 -9.87 1.47
C LYS A 72 -17.58 -9.64 1.65
N LEU A 73 -17.20 -9.11 2.80
CA LEU A 73 -15.83 -8.97 3.25
C LEU A 73 -15.33 -10.33 3.71
N LYS A 74 -14.32 -10.85 3.01
CA LYS A 74 -13.52 -11.99 3.47
C LYS A 74 -12.40 -11.45 4.36
N ALA A 75 -12.53 -11.65 5.67
CA ALA A 75 -11.51 -11.22 6.61
C ALA A 75 -10.55 -12.38 6.91
N GLU A 76 -9.24 -12.11 6.84
CA GLU A 76 -8.19 -13.02 7.26
C GLU A 76 -7.49 -12.41 8.46
N VAL A 77 -7.47 -13.13 9.59
CA VAL A 77 -6.88 -12.66 10.85
C VAL A 77 -5.64 -13.47 11.12
N SER A 78 -4.49 -12.80 11.17
CA SER A 78 -3.19 -13.44 11.36
C SER A 78 -2.26 -12.53 12.17
N HIS A 79 -1.21 -13.13 12.76
CA HIS A 79 -0.16 -12.38 13.45
C HIS A 79 0.81 -11.67 12.49
N SER A 80 0.90 -12.14 11.24
CA SER A 80 1.63 -11.50 10.18
C SER A 80 0.84 -11.51 8.87
N THR A 81 1.01 -10.46 8.08
CA THR A 81 0.35 -10.34 6.79
C THR A 81 1.15 -9.45 5.84
N ASN A 82 0.87 -9.59 4.54
CA ASN A 82 1.43 -8.77 3.49
C ASN A 82 0.34 -7.84 2.96
N PHE A 83 0.62 -6.55 2.89
CA PHE A 83 -0.28 -5.56 2.32
C PHE A 83 0.49 -4.64 1.37
N LEU A 84 0.15 -4.71 0.07
CA LEU A 84 0.90 -4.04 -0.99
C LEU A 84 2.40 -4.41 -0.92
N ASP A 85 3.29 -3.43 -0.77
CA ASP A 85 4.73 -3.66 -0.63
C ASP A 85 5.20 -3.57 0.84
N LEU A 86 4.31 -3.83 1.80
CA LEU A 86 4.58 -3.83 3.24
C LEU A 86 4.32 -5.21 3.84
N TYR A 87 5.29 -5.71 4.61
CA TYR A 87 5.14 -6.85 5.50
C TYR A 87 4.90 -6.32 6.90
N ILE A 88 3.84 -6.80 7.54
CA ILE A 88 3.44 -6.39 8.89
C ILE A 88 3.41 -7.65 9.76
N GLU A 89 4.03 -7.57 10.93
CA GLU A 89 4.07 -8.66 11.90
C GLU A 89 3.94 -8.10 13.30
N ASN A 90 3.14 -8.75 14.14
CA ASN A 90 3.12 -8.48 15.57
C ASN A 90 4.23 -9.31 16.24
N LYS A 91 5.30 -8.64 16.69
CA LYS A 91 6.38 -9.23 17.49
C LYS A 91 6.27 -8.74 18.92
N ASN A 92 5.98 -9.64 19.86
CA ASN A 92 5.91 -9.32 21.29
C ASN A 92 5.04 -8.09 21.61
N ASP A 93 3.85 -8.01 21.01
CA ASP A 93 2.90 -6.89 21.14
C ASP A 93 3.35 -5.57 20.49
N GLU A 94 4.45 -5.57 19.74
CA GLU A 94 4.90 -4.45 18.91
C GLU A 94 4.71 -4.74 17.42
N VAL A 95 4.30 -3.71 16.68
CA VAL A 95 4.11 -3.82 15.23
C VAL A 95 5.46 -3.68 14.53
N PHE A 96 5.98 -4.79 14.04
CA PHE A 96 7.17 -4.85 13.21
C PHE A 96 6.78 -4.70 11.73
N THR A 97 7.52 -3.86 11.00
CA THR A 97 7.29 -3.60 9.58
C THR A 97 8.57 -3.67 8.77
N LYS A 98 8.46 -4.18 7.55
CA LYS A 98 9.53 -4.18 6.53
C LYS A 98 8.96 -4.15 5.13
N VAL A 99 9.80 -3.87 4.13
CA VAL A 99 9.41 -3.97 2.72
C VAL A 99 9.07 -5.43 2.38
N TYR A 100 7.91 -5.65 1.76
CA TYR A 100 7.51 -6.95 1.24
C TYR A 100 7.85 -7.07 -0.25
N HIS A 101 8.53 -8.17 -0.61
CA HIS A 101 8.80 -8.54 -2.00
C HIS A 101 8.07 -9.86 -2.27
N LYS A 102 7.25 -9.90 -3.32
CA LYS A 102 6.58 -11.15 -3.75
C LYS A 102 7.62 -12.20 -4.11
N SER A 103 7.31 -13.48 -3.96
CA SER A 103 8.22 -14.58 -4.36
C SER A 103 8.54 -14.56 -5.86
N SER A 104 7.62 -14.04 -6.69
CA SER A 104 7.81 -13.83 -8.12
C SER A 104 8.48 -12.48 -8.46
N TYR A 105 8.95 -11.73 -7.46
CA TYR A 105 9.54 -10.42 -7.68
C TYR A 105 10.91 -10.56 -8.34
N GLU A 106 10.98 -10.20 -9.61
CA GLU A 106 12.25 -9.90 -10.25
C GLU A 106 12.68 -8.48 -9.88
N SER A 107 13.98 -8.33 -9.61
CA SER A 107 14.59 -7.03 -9.32
C SER A 107 14.74 -6.20 -10.60
N TYR A 108 13.64 -5.98 -11.32
CA TYR A 108 13.60 -5.23 -12.56
C TYR A 108 13.18 -3.79 -12.29
N TYR A 109 14.11 -2.86 -12.49
CA TYR A 109 13.82 -1.44 -12.57
C TYR A 109 14.04 -0.97 -13.99
N LEU A 110 13.50 0.20 -14.32
CA LEU A 110 13.77 0.85 -15.60
C LEU A 110 15.29 0.92 -15.84
N PRO A 111 15.84 0.22 -16.85
CA PRO A 111 17.28 0.15 -17.05
C PRO A 111 17.87 1.54 -17.29
N PHE A 112 19.05 1.83 -16.76
CA PHE A 112 19.63 3.18 -16.87
C PHE A 112 19.95 3.57 -18.32
N ASN A 113 20.27 2.60 -19.19
CA ASN A 113 20.57 2.81 -20.60
C ASN A 113 19.33 2.98 -21.50
N SER A 114 18.13 2.88 -20.94
CA SER A 114 16.88 3.04 -21.69
C SER A 114 16.66 4.47 -22.20
N VAL A 115 15.84 4.65 -23.24
CA VAL A 115 15.52 5.98 -23.81
C VAL A 115 14.39 6.66 -23.03
N HIS A 116 14.56 6.77 -21.72
CA HIS A 116 13.63 7.48 -20.83
C HIS A 116 14.27 8.74 -20.24
N PRO A 117 13.46 9.77 -19.95
CA PRO A 117 13.94 11.02 -19.37
C PRO A 117 14.75 10.81 -18.08
N MET A 118 15.79 11.63 -17.90
CA MET A 118 16.67 11.53 -16.73
C MET A 118 15.95 11.76 -15.40
N HIS A 119 14.87 12.54 -15.37
CA HIS A 119 14.11 12.77 -14.14
C HIS A 119 13.46 11.48 -13.62
N MET A 120 13.01 10.58 -14.50
CA MET A 120 12.44 9.29 -14.10
C MET A 120 13.51 8.39 -13.49
N LYS A 121 14.67 8.31 -14.13
CA LYS A 121 15.82 7.53 -13.65
C LYS A 121 16.36 8.05 -12.31
N LYS A 122 16.33 9.37 -12.09
CA LYS A 122 16.65 9.96 -10.77
C LYS A 122 15.61 9.60 -9.72
N ASN A 123 14.32 9.64 -10.10
CA ASN A 123 13.23 9.40 -9.17
C ASN A 123 13.17 7.96 -8.67
N ILE A 124 13.57 6.97 -9.47
CA ILE A 124 13.54 5.56 -9.06
C ILE A 124 14.33 5.29 -7.77
N PRO A 125 15.66 5.49 -7.70
CA PRO A 125 16.43 5.25 -6.48
C PRO A 125 15.97 6.15 -5.33
N PHE A 126 15.57 7.39 -5.62
CA PHE A 126 15.08 8.33 -4.61
C PHE A 126 13.77 7.87 -3.95
N ALA A 127 12.74 7.60 -4.75
CA ALA A 127 11.42 7.18 -4.28
C ALA A 127 11.47 5.80 -3.61
N MET A 128 12.26 4.87 -4.17
CA MET A 128 12.44 3.55 -3.57
C MET A 128 13.12 3.64 -2.20
N LEU A 129 14.14 4.48 -2.04
CA LEU A 129 14.79 4.64 -0.74
C LEU A 129 13.84 5.28 0.29
N ILE A 130 13.07 6.32 -0.09
CA ILE A 130 12.04 6.91 0.79
C ILE A 130 11.06 5.85 1.25
N ARG A 131 10.59 5.00 0.33
CA ARG A 131 9.68 3.90 0.65
C ARG A 131 10.31 2.94 1.66
N THR A 132 11.58 2.56 1.47
CA THR A 132 12.31 1.71 2.42
C THR A 132 12.42 2.36 3.80
N ILE A 133 12.70 3.66 3.87
CA ILE A 133 12.77 4.40 5.14
C ILE A 133 11.40 4.44 5.83
N GLN A 134 10.32 4.64 5.09
CA GLN A 134 8.97 4.69 5.64
C GLN A 134 8.48 3.34 6.16
N TYR A 135 8.95 2.24 5.57
CA TYR A 135 8.42 0.90 5.84
C TYR A 135 9.26 0.10 6.83
N CYS A 136 10.55 0.39 6.96
CA CYS A 136 11.42 -0.34 7.86
C CYS A 136 11.42 0.31 9.23
N LEU A 137 10.97 -0.44 10.24
CA LEU A 137 10.92 0.07 11.61
C LEU A 137 12.31 0.21 12.25
N THR A 138 13.21 -0.75 11.99
CA THR A 138 14.54 -0.79 12.61
C THR A 138 15.63 -0.42 11.60
N PHE A 139 16.71 0.16 12.11
CA PHE A 139 17.85 0.56 11.29
C PHE A 139 18.53 -0.63 10.60
N GLU A 140 18.60 -1.78 11.27
CA GLU A 140 19.19 -3.01 10.72
C GLU A 140 18.43 -3.51 9.49
N VAL A 141 17.10 -3.52 9.57
CA VAL A 141 16.22 -3.95 8.47
C VAL A 141 16.27 -2.93 7.33
N TYR A 142 16.28 -1.64 7.66
CA TYR A 142 16.48 -0.57 6.69
C TYR A 142 17.81 -0.75 5.94
N PHE A 143 18.92 -0.98 6.65
CA PHE A 143 20.23 -1.14 6.03
C PHE A 143 20.27 -2.35 5.09
N TYR A 144 19.70 -3.47 5.51
CA TYR A 144 19.59 -4.67 4.69
C TYR A 144 18.76 -4.44 3.41
N GLU A 145 17.60 -3.79 3.52
CA GLU A 145 16.76 -3.48 2.36
C GLU A 145 17.38 -2.40 1.45
N ARG A 146 18.14 -1.44 2.01
CA ARG A 146 18.93 -0.47 1.24
C ARG A 146 19.97 -1.18 0.39
N GLU A 147 20.71 -2.13 0.94
CA GLU A 147 21.73 -2.86 0.18
C GLU A 147 21.11 -3.73 -0.92
N LYS A 148 19.97 -4.38 -0.65
CA LYS A 148 19.20 -5.06 -1.71
C LYS A 148 18.79 -4.12 -2.83
N LEU A 149 18.25 -2.95 -2.48
CA LEU A 149 17.87 -1.93 -3.46
C LEU A 149 19.07 -1.48 -4.29
N ARG A 150 20.21 -1.23 -3.65
CA ARG A 150 21.46 -0.87 -4.33
C ARG A 150 21.89 -1.97 -5.31
N MET A 151 21.90 -3.23 -4.88
CA MET A 151 22.25 -4.36 -5.75
C MET A 151 21.30 -4.47 -6.95
N ALA A 152 20.00 -4.35 -6.72
CA ALA A 152 19.01 -4.36 -7.79
C ALA A 152 19.20 -3.20 -8.78
N LEU A 153 19.51 -1.99 -8.32
CA LEU A 153 19.80 -0.85 -9.21
C LEU A 153 21.09 -1.07 -10.04
N LEU A 154 22.14 -1.63 -9.43
CA LEU A 154 23.38 -1.97 -10.14
C LEU A 154 23.12 -3.00 -11.25
N LEU A 155 22.30 -4.02 -10.98
CA LEU A 155 21.87 -5.00 -12.00
C LEU A 155 21.10 -4.33 -13.16
N ASN A 156 20.36 -3.26 -12.88
CA ASN A 156 19.68 -2.43 -13.88
C ASN A 156 20.58 -1.33 -14.49
N LYS A 157 21.90 -1.48 -14.39
CA LYS A 157 22.94 -0.65 -15.01
C LYS A 157 23.02 0.79 -14.49
N TYR A 158 22.47 1.06 -13.30
CA TYR A 158 22.66 2.38 -12.67
C TYR A 158 24.11 2.55 -12.21
N PRO A 159 24.78 3.67 -12.52
CA PRO A 159 26.12 3.94 -12.01
C PRO A 159 26.13 4.04 -10.47
N GLY A 160 27.12 3.45 -9.80
CA GLY A 160 27.22 3.45 -8.34
C GLY A 160 27.22 4.87 -7.72
N GLU A 161 27.99 5.78 -8.30
CA GLU A 161 28.02 7.19 -7.88
C GLU A 161 26.65 7.88 -8.04
N PHE A 162 25.90 7.52 -9.08
CA PHE A 162 24.57 8.06 -9.31
C PHE A 162 23.59 7.57 -8.23
N ILE A 163 23.65 6.30 -7.86
CA ILE A 163 22.83 5.72 -6.79
C ILE A 163 23.11 6.44 -5.47
N GLU A 164 24.39 6.51 -5.06
CA GLU A 164 24.76 7.15 -3.79
C GLU A 164 24.37 8.63 -3.77
N LYS A 165 24.53 9.36 -4.88
CA LYS A 165 24.05 10.74 -5.01
C LYS A 165 22.55 10.86 -4.75
N GLN A 166 21.73 9.96 -5.29
CA GLN A 166 20.28 9.99 -5.06
C GLN A 166 19.92 9.57 -3.62
N PHE A 167 20.66 8.62 -3.05
CA PHE A 167 20.47 8.21 -1.65
C PHE A 167 20.80 9.34 -0.68
N SER A 168 21.94 10.03 -0.86
CA SER A 168 22.28 11.22 -0.06
C SER A 168 21.27 12.35 -0.23
N HIS A 169 20.68 12.49 -1.42
CA HIS A 169 19.68 13.54 -1.68
C HIS A 169 18.42 13.40 -0.82
N VAL A 170 18.03 12.16 -0.46
CA VAL A 170 16.88 11.92 0.44
C VAL A 170 17.10 12.60 1.79
N PHE A 171 18.30 12.51 2.35
CA PHE A 171 18.62 13.07 3.67
C PHE A 171 18.88 14.58 3.68
N GLN A 172 19.12 15.19 2.52
CA GLN A 172 19.37 16.63 2.40
C GLN A 172 18.08 17.47 2.29
N LYS A 173 16.94 16.83 2.01
CA LYS A 173 15.66 17.48 1.74
C LYS A 173 14.66 17.36 2.89
N THR A 174 15.14 16.92 4.06
CA THR A 174 14.39 16.83 5.32
C THR A 174 14.89 17.91 6.26
#